data_AF-A0A932PD41-F1
#
_entry.id   AF-A0A932PD41-F1
#
_cell.length_a   1.000
_cell.length_b   1.000
_cell.length_c   1.000
_cell.angle_alpha   90.00
_cell.angle_beta   90.00
_cell.angle_gamma   90.00
#
_symmetry.space_group_name_H-M   'P 1'
#
loop_
_entity.id
_entity.type
_entity.pdbx_description
1 polymer ?
#
loop_
_entity_poly.entity_id
_entity_poly.type
_entity_poly.pdbx_seq_one_letter_code
_entity_poly.pdbx_strand_id
1 'polypeptide(L)'
;MSVKTHGAPGRLAEALHQLDQALERYLDACLPPQSDGDGRCEPILPGHALHEAVIQVQECYPKKRLPVALRTRWRQLLRHLRCRCPDADQVIEAAQNFRDRVERILADRRIDPPAWPSGGGLQQLITLDQAAALVNRKKRSLEKYIGKMPPPRVIGRGGKPHEWAYDELRPWLEEKFSRRLPETFRFWRSPADRS
;
A
#
# COMPACT_ATOMS: atom_id res chain seq x y z
N MET A 1 -22.23 16.70 3.77
CA MET A 1 -21.49 16.52 2.51
C MET A 1 -20.20 15.76 2.80
N SER A 2 -20.12 14.48 2.42
CA SER A 2 -18.96 13.62 2.71
C SER A 2 -18.12 13.45 1.44
N VAL A 3 -16.92 14.02 1.43
CA VAL A 3 -15.98 13.94 0.31
C VAL A 3 -15.40 12.52 0.26
N LYS A 4 -15.77 11.76 -0.77
CA LYS A 4 -15.25 10.41 -1.03
C LYS A 4 -13.81 10.52 -1.55
N THR A 5 -12.85 10.04 -0.78
CA THR A 5 -11.46 9.86 -1.21
C THR A 5 -11.30 8.48 -1.87
N HIS A 6 -11.60 8.37 -3.16
CA HIS A 6 -11.34 7.18 -3.96
C HIS A 6 -10.14 7.45 -4.88
N GLY A 7 -8.99 6.82 -4.62
CA GLY A 7 -7.81 6.89 -5.51
C GLY A 7 -6.41 6.88 -4.87
N ALA A 8 -6.28 6.75 -3.54
CA ALA A 8 -5.04 7.12 -2.85
C ALA A 8 -3.93 6.05 -2.62
N PRO A 9 -4.12 4.71 -2.72
CA PRO A 9 -3.04 3.79 -2.34
C PRO A 9 -1.91 3.72 -3.38
N GLY A 10 -2.22 3.80 -4.68
CA GLY A 10 -1.23 3.70 -5.76
C GLY A 10 -0.30 4.92 -5.83
N ARG A 11 -0.86 6.13 -5.80
CA ARG A 11 -0.09 7.38 -5.84
C ARG A 11 0.87 7.55 -4.67
N LEU A 12 0.52 6.98 -3.52
CA LEU A 12 1.39 7.01 -2.34
C LEU A 12 2.59 6.07 -2.51
N ALA A 13 2.36 4.84 -2.99
CA ALA A 13 3.46 3.92 -3.25
C ALA A 13 4.40 4.49 -4.32
N GLU A 14 3.84 5.14 -5.33
CA GLU A 14 4.59 5.83 -6.38
C GLU A 14 5.39 7.02 -5.83
N ALA A 15 4.79 7.91 -5.04
CA ALA A 15 5.49 9.05 -4.45
C ALA A 15 6.60 8.62 -3.48
N LEU A 16 6.37 7.56 -2.69
CA LEU A 16 7.41 6.99 -1.83
C LEU A 16 8.54 6.35 -2.64
N HIS A 17 8.22 5.71 -3.77
CA HIS A 17 9.22 5.15 -4.67
C HIS A 17 10.03 6.24 -5.38
N GLN A 18 9.38 7.34 -5.80
CA GLN A 18 10.05 8.51 -6.37
C GLN A 18 10.99 9.18 -5.37
N LEU A 19 10.57 9.30 -4.11
CA LEU A 19 11.44 9.78 -3.04
C LEU A 19 12.64 8.84 -2.84
N ASP A 20 12.43 7.52 -2.84
CA ASP A 20 13.52 6.55 -2.70
C ASP A 20 14.52 6.65 -3.86
N GLN A 21 14.04 6.75 -5.11
CA GLN A 21 14.89 6.96 -6.29
C GLN A 21 15.64 8.30 -6.25
N ALA A 22 14.98 9.37 -5.79
CA ALA A 22 15.62 10.68 -5.66
C ALA A 22 16.73 10.67 -4.59
N LEU A 23 16.51 9.94 -3.49
CA LEU A 23 17.50 9.71 -2.45
C LEU A 23 18.69 8.89 -2.99
N GLU A 24 18.44 7.83 -3.75
CA GLU A 24 19.51 7.03 -4.37
C GLU A 24 20.34 7.85 -5.35
N ARG A 25 19.71 8.63 -6.24
CA ARG A 25 20.43 9.53 -7.16
C ARG A 25 21.23 10.59 -6.43
N TYR A 26 20.71 11.12 -5.34
CA TYR A 26 21.43 12.09 -4.51
C TYR A 26 22.65 11.43 -3.86
N LEU A 27 22.51 10.22 -3.31
CA LEU A 27 23.61 9.48 -2.71
C LEU A 27 24.69 9.11 -3.76
N ASP A 28 24.30 8.66 -4.94
CA ASP A 28 25.20 8.36 -6.06
C ASP A 28 25.94 9.61 -6.56
N ALA A 29 25.24 10.73 -6.70
CA ALA A 29 25.85 12.00 -7.09
C ALA A 29 26.77 12.58 -6.01
N CYS A 30 26.54 12.25 -4.74
CA CYS A 30 27.39 12.64 -3.63
C CYS A 30 28.59 11.70 -3.40
N LEU A 31 28.63 10.52 -4.03
CA LEU A 31 29.84 9.70 -4.08
C LEU A 31 30.81 10.37 -5.06
N PRO A 32 32.05 10.71 -4.63
CA PRO A 32 32.97 11.42 -5.50
C PRO A 32 33.24 10.56 -6.75
N PRO A 33 33.23 11.14 -7.97
CA PRO A 33 33.87 10.47 -9.09
C PRO A 33 35.33 10.22 -8.68
N GLN A 34 35.86 9.01 -8.97
CA GLN A 34 37.28 8.75 -8.79
C GLN A 34 38.04 9.84 -9.56
N SER A 35 38.87 10.59 -8.85
CA SER A 35 39.32 11.91 -9.29
C SER A 35 40.22 11.81 -10.52
N ASP A 36 39.83 12.45 -11.62
CA ASP A 36 40.76 12.82 -12.67
C ASP A 36 41.20 14.27 -12.43
N GLY A 37 42.27 14.42 -11.63
CA GLY A 37 43.30 15.47 -11.68
C GLY A 37 42.94 16.96 -11.53
N ASP A 38 41.76 17.43 -11.92
CA ASP A 38 41.43 18.85 -11.98
C ASP A 38 40.43 19.20 -10.87
N GLY A 39 40.95 19.77 -9.79
CA GLY A 39 40.25 20.06 -8.53
C GLY A 39 39.16 21.13 -8.60
N ARG A 40 38.27 21.11 -9.60
CA ARG A 40 37.04 21.91 -9.64
C ARG A 40 35.83 21.00 -9.59
N CYS A 41 35.32 20.77 -8.38
CA CYS A 41 33.99 20.24 -8.19
C CYS A 41 32.98 21.36 -8.47
N GLU A 42 32.41 21.43 -9.67
CA GLU A 42 31.17 22.17 -9.84
C GLU A 42 30.06 21.43 -9.07
N PRO A 43 29.33 22.10 -8.16
CA PRO A 43 28.21 21.49 -7.49
C PRO A 43 27.05 21.37 -8.49
N ILE A 44 26.98 20.24 -9.19
CA ILE A 44 25.80 19.85 -9.97
C ILE A 44 24.70 19.56 -8.96
N LEU A 45 23.95 20.59 -8.57
CA LEU A 45 22.93 20.61 -7.52
C LEU A 45 21.90 19.47 -7.68
N PRO A 46 22.07 18.33 -6.98
CA PRO A 46 21.07 17.27 -6.93
C PRO A 46 20.01 17.59 -5.86
N GLY A 47 20.21 18.66 -5.08
CA GLY A 47 19.34 19.10 -4.01
C GLY A 47 17.96 19.56 -4.48
N HIS A 48 17.84 20.09 -5.70
CA HIS A 48 16.55 20.52 -6.25
C HIS A 48 15.62 19.32 -6.49
N ALA A 49 16.15 18.20 -7.02
CA ALA A 49 15.36 16.99 -7.24
C ALA A 49 14.89 16.36 -5.92
N LEU A 50 15.73 16.38 -4.89
CA LEU A 50 15.36 15.93 -3.54
C LEU A 50 14.29 16.84 -2.92
N HIS A 51 14.43 18.16 -3.08
CA HIS A 51 13.47 19.15 -2.59
C HIS A 51 12.09 18.99 -3.25
N GLU A 52 12.05 18.86 -4.58
CA GLU A 52 10.81 18.59 -5.34
C GLU A 52 10.16 17.27 -4.92
N ALA A 53 10.94 16.19 -4.73
CA ALA A 53 10.41 14.91 -4.28
C ALA A 53 9.81 14.99 -2.87
N VAL A 54 10.41 15.78 -1.97
CA VAL A 54 9.87 16.03 -0.62
C VAL A 54 8.56 16.82 -0.70
N ILE A 55 8.49 17.87 -1.54
CA ILE A 55 7.26 18.64 -1.76
C ILE A 55 6.14 17.74 -2.31
N GLN A 56 6.45 16.91 -3.30
CA GLN A 56 5.47 16.02 -3.92
C GLN A 56 4.95 14.95 -2.96
N VAL A 57 5.82 14.42 -2.09
CA VAL A 57 5.39 13.56 -0.98
C VAL A 57 4.48 14.33 -0.02
N GLN A 58 4.81 15.57 0.34
CA GLN A 58 4.02 16.42 1.25
C GLN A 58 2.63 16.74 0.70
N GLU A 59 2.50 17.03 -0.61
CA GLU A 59 1.20 17.24 -1.27
C GLU A 59 0.35 15.96 -1.32
N CYS A 60 0.99 14.80 -1.47
CA CYS A 60 0.32 13.50 -1.45
C CYS A 60 -0.06 13.03 -0.03
N TYR A 61 0.37 13.74 1.02
CA TYR A 61 0.23 13.33 2.43
C TYR A 61 -0.76 14.14 3.29
N PRO A 62 -2.08 14.08 3.07
CA PRO A 62 -2.98 14.60 4.09
C PRO A 62 -3.24 13.69 5.31
N LYS A 63 -3.16 12.33 5.25
CA LYS A 63 -3.84 11.49 6.28
C LYS A 63 -3.35 10.04 6.60
N LYS A 64 -2.09 9.58 6.42
CA LYS A 64 -1.69 8.18 6.80
C LYS A 64 -0.29 8.06 7.43
N ARG A 65 0.01 6.94 8.12
CA ARG A 65 1.28 6.69 8.86
C ARG A 65 2.44 6.30 7.93
N LEU A 66 3.65 6.80 8.19
CA LEU A 66 4.89 6.38 7.52
C LEU A 66 5.36 4.99 8.03
N PRO A 67 5.76 4.06 7.14
CA PRO A 67 6.32 2.76 7.53
C PRO A 67 7.62 2.86 8.37
N VAL A 68 7.88 1.87 9.24
CA VAL A 68 9.09 1.79 10.09
C VAL A 68 10.38 1.83 9.25
N ALA A 69 10.42 1.10 8.13
CA ALA A 69 11.58 1.05 7.24
C ALA A 69 11.97 2.42 6.68
N LEU A 70 10.97 3.26 6.36
CA LEU A 70 11.19 4.62 5.86
C LEU A 70 11.78 5.52 6.94
N ARG A 71 11.40 5.33 8.21
CA ARG A 71 11.98 6.07 9.35
C ARG A 71 13.47 5.74 9.55
N THR A 72 13.87 4.49 9.37
CA THR A 72 15.28 4.07 9.50
C THR A 72 16.14 4.65 8.39
N ARG A 73 15.69 4.54 7.13
CA ARG A 73 16.39 5.13 5.97
C ARG A 73 16.48 6.66 6.07
N TRP A 74 15.43 7.33 6.53
CA TRP A 74 15.43 8.79 6.76
C TRP A 74 16.52 9.21 7.77
N ARG A 75 16.68 8.48 8.88
CA ARG A 75 17.75 8.77 9.86
C ARG A 75 19.15 8.58 9.28
N GLN A 76 19.32 7.58 8.43
CA GLN A 76 20.60 7.30 7.76
C GLN A 76 20.95 8.41 6.76
N LEU A 77 19.97 8.91 6.01
CA LEU A 77 20.13 10.06 5.13
C LEU A 77 20.56 11.31 5.91
N LEU A 78 19.88 11.64 7.01
CA LEU A 78 20.21 12.81 7.83
C LEU A 78 21.63 12.72 8.41
N ARG A 79 22.07 11.52 8.77
CA ARG A 79 23.44 11.29 9.23
C ARG A 79 24.47 11.53 8.12
N HIS A 80 24.18 11.11 6.88
CA HIS A 80 25.06 11.36 5.73
C HIS A 80 25.12 12.83 5.32
N LEU A 81 23.98 13.52 5.31
CA LEU A 81 23.91 14.95 5.02
C LEU A 81 24.75 15.77 6.00
N ARG A 82 24.70 15.41 7.29
CA ARG A 82 25.47 16.07 8.37
C ARG A 82 26.99 16.02 8.19
N CYS A 83 27.50 15.07 7.43
CA CYS A 83 28.92 14.87 7.25
C CYS A 83 29.51 15.56 6.01
N ARG A 84 28.69 16.10 5.09
CA ARG A 84 29.18 16.55 3.77
C ARG A 84 28.69 17.91 3.27
N CYS A 85 27.79 18.60 3.95
CA CYS A 85 27.34 19.94 3.54
C CYS A 85 27.53 20.99 4.66
N PRO A 86 28.04 22.19 4.36
CA PRO A 86 28.19 23.26 5.35
C PRO A 86 26.84 23.84 5.82
N ASP A 87 25.77 23.66 5.04
CA ASP A 87 24.37 23.99 5.41
C ASP A 87 23.54 22.74 5.74
N ALA A 88 24.21 21.64 6.10
CA ALA A 88 23.54 20.39 6.46
C ALA A 88 22.56 20.58 7.62
N ASP A 89 22.85 21.48 8.55
CA ASP A 89 22.00 21.72 9.71
C ASP A 89 20.62 22.26 9.31
N GLN A 90 20.52 23.14 8.29
CA GLN A 90 19.21 23.63 7.80
C GLN A 90 18.40 22.51 7.12
N VAL A 91 19.06 21.66 6.33
CA VAL A 91 18.41 20.53 5.65
C VAL A 91 17.97 19.46 6.67
N ILE A 92 18.80 19.23 7.68
CA ILE A 92 18.50 18.31 8.78
C ILE A 92 17.34 18.82 9.62
N GLU A 93 17.35 20.11 9.97
CA GLU A 93 16.29 20.77 10.71
C GLU A 93 14.96 20.72 9.93
N ALA A 94 14.96 21.04 8.64
CA ALA A 94 13.76 20.96 7.79
C ALA A 94 13.19 19.54 7.73
N ALA A 95 14.06 18.54 7.58
CA ALA A 95 13.67 17.13 7.53
C ALA A 95 13.20 16.58 8.88
N GLN A 96 13.77 17.05 10.00
CA GLN A 96 13.32 16.73 11.36
C GLN A 96 11.96 17.38 11.64
N ASN A 97 11.80 18.67 11.31
CA ASN A 97 10.54 19.39 11.43
C ASN A 97 9.40 18.73 10.64
N PHE A 98 9.68 18.24 9.43
CA PHE A 98 8.73 17.47 8.63
C PHE A 98 8.31 16.17 9.33
N ARG A 99 9.30 15.39 9.79
CA ARG A 99 9.04 14.15 10.54
C ARG A 99 8.19 14.39 11.78
N ASP A 100 8.54 15.40 12.60
CA ASP A 100 7.83 15.70 13.85
C ASP A 100 6.41 16.20 13.61
N ARG A 101 6.18 16.90 12.49
CA ARG A 101 4.84 17.32 12.07
C ARG A 101 4.01 16.11 11.65
N VAL A 102 4.58 15.17 10.91
CA VAL A 102 3.92 13.91 10.57
C VAL A 102 3.62 13.10 11.84
N GLU A 103 4.57 12.93 12.75
CA GLU A 103 4.36 12.19 14.00
C GLU A 103 3.26 12.83 14.88
N ARG A 104 3.20 14.15 15.00
CA ARG A 104 2.11 14.86 15.71
C ARG A 104 0.73 14.63 15.07
N ILE A 105 0.62 14.74 13.74
CA ILE A 105 -0.65 14.47 13.03
C ILE A 105 -1.11 13.02 13.24
N LEU A 106 -0.16 12.09 13.37
CA LEU A 106 -0.43 10.68 13.59
C LEU A 106 -0.74 10.33 15.05
N ALA A 107 -0.31 11.15 16.00
CA ALA A 107 -0.59 11.03 17.43
C ALA A 107 -1.93 11.67 17.82
N ASP A 108 -2.28 12.81 17.23
CA ASP A 108 -3.53 13.54 17.50
C ASP A 108 -4.78 12.77 17.05
N ARG A 109 -4.65 11.95 16.00
CA ARG A 109 -5.69 10.98 15.67
C ARG A 109 -5.47 9.69 16.47
N ARG A 110 -6.40 9.40 17.39
CA ARG A 110 -6.64 8.05 17.95
C ARG A 110 -7.06 7.05 16.85
N ILE A 111 -6.19 6.84 15.88
CA ILE A 111 -6.27 5.72 14.94
C ILE A 111 -5.36 4.69 15.57
N ASP A 112 -5.95 3.78 16.34
CA ASP A 112 -5.31 2.52 16.64
C ASP A 112 -4.85 1.94 15.29
N PRO A 113 -3.56 1.58 15.15
CA PRO A 113 -3.11 0.92 13.93
C PRO A 113 -4.03 -0.29 13.74
N PRO A 114 -4.67 -0.47 12.56
CA PRO A 114 -5.48 -1.66 12.35
C PRO A 114 -4.58 -2.84 12.68
N ALA A 115 -4.99 -3.67 13.63
CA ALA A 115 -4.27 -4.88 13.96
C ALA A 115 -4.22 -5.71 12.68
N TRP A 116 -3.10 -5.64 11.95
CA TRP A 116 -2.84 -6.55 10.85
C TRP A 116 -2.68 -7.91 11.51
N PRO A 117 -3.58 -8.89 11.28
CA PRO A 117 -3.41 -10.21 11.87
C PRO A 117 -2.16 -10.83 11.25
N SER A 118 -1.03 -10.79 11.96
CA SER A 118 0.26 -11.31 11.49
C SER A 118 0.32 -12.85 11.45
N GLY A 119 -0.81 -13.55 11.30
CA GLY A 119 -0.88 -15.01 11.31
C GLY A 119 -2.29 -15.62 11.22
N GLY A 120 -3.34 -14.81 11.07
CA GLY A 120 -4.68 -15.33 10.76
C GLY A 120 -4.83 -15.40 9.24
N GLY A 121 -5.05 -16.60 8.69
CA GLY A 121 -5.33 -16.78 7.27
C GLY A 121 -6.36 -15.74 6.82
N LEU A 122 -5.99 -14.91 5.84
CA LEU A 122 -6.90 -13.88 5.31
C LEU A 122 -8.18 -14.59 4.90
N GLN A 123 -9.28 -14.31 5.60
CA GLN A 123 -10.57 -14.91 5.32
C GLN A 123 -10.89 -14.66 3.84
N GLN A 124 -10.87 -15.73 3.04
CA GLN A 124 -11.03 -15.60 1.61
C GLN A 124 -12.49 -15.32 1.31
N LEU A 125 -12.78 -14.10 0.89
CA LEU A 125 -14.12 -13.71 0.48
C LEU A 125 -14.32 -14.07 -0.99
N ILE A 126 -15.40 -14.78 -1.28
CA ILE A 126 -15.78 -15.13 -2.65
C ILE A 126 -17.19 -14.65 -2.96
N THR A 127 -17.39 -14.26 -4.21
CA THR A 127 -18.69 -13.88 -4.76
C THR A 127 -19.50 -15.11 -5.17
N LEU A 128 -20.81 -14.94 -5.32
CA LEU A 128 -21.71 -16.03 -5.77
C LEU A 128 -21.30 -16.58 -7.15
N ASP A 129 -20.76 -15.74 -8.02
CA ASP A 129 -20.32 -16.12 -9.36
C ASP A 129 -19.07 -17.02 -9.31
N GLN A 130 -18.10 -16.67 -8.44
CA GLN A 130 -16.94 -17.51 -8.17
C GLN A 130 -17.33 -18.85 -7.53
N ALA A 131 -18.27 -18.84 -6.58
CA ALA A 131 -18.84 -20.07 -6.01
C ALA A 131 -19.48 -20.95 -7.10
N ALA A 132 -20.17 -20.35 -8.06
CA ALA A 132 -20.79 -21.05 -9.18
C ALA A 132 -19.75 -21.71 -10.10
N ALA A 133 -18.67 -21.00 -10.40
CA ALA A 133 -17.55 -21.53 -11.18
C ALA A 133 -16.92 -22.76 -10.50
N LEU A 134 -16.70 -22.70 -9.18
CA LEU A 134 -16.15 -23.81 -8.39
C LEU A 134 -16.99 -25.09 -8.51
N VAL A 135 -18.31 -24.98 -8.45
CA VAL A 135 -19.21 -26.14 -8.57
C VAL A 135 -19.63 -26.46 -10.00
N ASN A 136 -19.06 -25.79 -11.01
CA ASN A 136 -19.43 -25.89 -12.43
C ASN A 136 -20.94 -25.73 -12.67
N ARG A 137 -21.53 -24.69 -12.08
CA ARG A 137 -22.94 -24.32 -12.25
C ARG A 137 -23.05 -22.88 -12.72
N LYS A 138 -24.22 -22.53 -13.26
CA LYS A 138 -24.55 -21.14 -13.59
C LYS A 138 -24.91 -20.39 -12.31
N LYS A 139 -24.53 -19.11 -12.19
CA LYS A 139 -24.87 -18.24 -11.05
C LYS A 139 -26.37 -18.27 -10.70
N ARG A 140 -27.24 -18.21 -11.71
CA ARG A 140 -28.71 -18.29 -11.55
C ARG A 140 -29.19 -19.57 -10.86
N SER A 141 -28.42 -20.66 -10.94
CA SER A 141 -28.73 -21.90 -10.22
C SER A 141 -28.43 -21.77 -8.72
N LEU A 142 -27.36 -21.07 -8.33
CA LEU A 142 -27.04 -20.80 -6.93
C LEU A 142 -27.94 -19.74 -6.29
N GLU A 143 -28.44 -18.78 -7.06
CA GLU A 143 -29.38 -17.76 -6.56
C GLU A 143 -30.63 -18.40 -5.92
N LYS A 144 -31.08 -19.54 -6.44
CA LYS A 144 -32.21 -20.32 -5.88
C LYS A 144 -31.93 -20.88 -4.47
N TYR A 145 -30.67 -20.93 -4.05
CA TYR A 145 -30.24 -21.46 -2.76
C TYR A 145 -29.83 -20.39 -1.75
N ILE A 146 -29.90 -19.10 -2.09
CA ILE A 146 -29.45 -18.02 -1.19
C ILE A 146 -30.09 -18.10 0.21
N GLY A 147 -31.38 -18.45 0.31
CA GLY A 147 -32.06 -18.62 1.60
C GLY A 147 -31.69 -19.88 2.39
N LYS A 148 -30.91 -20.79 1.78
CA LYS A 148 -30.43 -22.06 2.39
C LYS A 148 -28.92 -22.07 2.61
N MET A 149 -28.20 -21.12 2.02
CA MET A 149 -26.74 -20.95 2.16
C MET A 149 -26.42 -20.21 3.46
N PRO A 150 -25.18 -20.34 3.96
CA PRO A 150 -24.67 -19.44 4.99
C PRO A 150 -24.87 -17.96 4.59
N PRO A 151 -25.15 -17.07 5.55
CA PRO A 151 -25.33 -15.66 5.26
C PRO A 151 -24.04 -15.04 4.70
N PRO A 152 -24.12 -14.06 3.78
CA PRO A 152 -22.93 -13.37 3.29
C PRO A 152 -22.28 -12.56 4.40
N ARG A 153 -20.94 -12.59 4.44
CA ARG A 153 -20.15 -11.83 5.41
C ARG A 153 -20.07 -10.35 5.03
N VAL A 154 -20.12 -10.05 3.74
CA VAL A 154 -20.21 -8.69 3.20
C VAL A 154 -21.48 -8.56 2.36
N ILE A 155 -22.39 -7.70 2.80
CA ILE A 155 -23.61 -7.38 2.07
C ILE A 155 -23.28 -6.33 0.99
N GLY A 156 -23.26 -6.74 -0.27
CA GLY A 156 -23.18 -5.84 -1.42
C GLY A 156 -24.34 -4.83 -1.46
N ARG A 157 -24.05 -3.59 -1.87
CA ARG A 157 -25.02 -2.51 -2.10
C ARG A 157 -24.76 -1.86 -3.45
N GLY A 158 -25.81 -1.34 -4.10
CA GLY A 158 -25.70 -0.51 -5.31
C GLY A 158 -25.01 -1.23 -6.48
N GLY A 159 -25.43 -2.47 -6.78
CA GLY A 159 -24.86 -3.27 -7.86
C GLY A 159 -23.58 -4.03 -7.50
N LYS A 160 -23.03 -3.86 -6.29
CA LYS A 160 -21.94 -4.70 -5.80
C LYS A 160 -22.45 -6.09 -5.40
N PRO A 161 -21.72 -7.17 -5.70
CA PRO A 161 -22.10 -8.52 -5.30
C PRO A 161 -21.98 -8.69 -3.78
N HIS A 162 -22.75 -9.62 -3.22
CA HIS A 162 -22.52 -10.14 -1.87
C HIS A 162 -21.28 -11.04 -1.87
N GLU A 163 -20.58 -11.07 -0.74
CA GLU A 163 -19.37 -11.87 -0.56
C GLU A 163 -19.52 -12.77 0.67
N TRP A 164 -19.09 -14.02 0.51
CA TRP A 164 -19.16 -15.06 1.52
C TRP A 164 -17.75 -15.47 1.94
N ALA A 165 -17.58 -15.84 3.21
CA ALA A 165 -16.35 -16.49 3.66
C ALA A 165 -16.25 -17.88 3.04
N TYR A 166 -15.15 -18.16 2.33
CA TYR A 166 -14.95 -19.42 1.64
C TYR A 166 -14.98 -20.61 2.58
N ASP A 167 -14.36 -20.49 3.76
CA ASP A 167 -14.28 -21.58 4.75
C ASP A 167 -15.67 -21.99 5.27
N GLU A 168 -16.59 -21.03 5.40
CA GLU A 168 -17.98 -21.28 5.81
C GLU A 168 -18.82 -21.82 4.64
N LEU A 169 -18.58 -21.32 3.43
CA LEU A 169 -19.35 -21.69 2.25
C LEU A 169 -18.96 -23.05 1.66
N ARG A 170 -17.67 -23.43 1.75
CA ARG A 170 -17.10 -24.66 1.18
C ARG A 170 -17.83 -25.92 1.63
N PRO A 171 -17.96 -26.25 2.94
CA PRO A 171 -18.60 -27.49 3.36
C PRO A 171 -20.05 -27.59 2.86
N TRP A 172 -20.79 -26.47 2.86
CA TRP A 172 -22.15 -26.42 2.34
C TRP A 172 -22.21 -26.72 0.83
N LEU A 173 -21.27 -26.17 0.04
CA LEU A 173 -21.18 -26.45 -1.40
C LEU A 173 -20.80 -27.90 -1.68
N GLU A 174 -19.88 -28.47 -0.91
CA GLU A 174 -19.46 -29.87 -1.04
C GLU A 174 -20.60 -30.83 -0.72
N GLU A 175 -21.35 -30.58 0.36
CA GLU A 175 -22.54 -31.34 0.74
C GLU A 175 -23.62 -31.23 -0.35
N LYS A 176 -23.94 -30.00 -0.79
CA LYS A 176 -25.08 -29.76 -1.67
C LYS A 176 -24.89 -30.29 -3.08
N PHE A 177 -23.67 -30.21 -3.61
CA PHE A 177 -23.36 -30.59 -4.99
C PHE A 177 -22.54 -31.89 -5.09
N SER A 178 -22.20 -32.51 -3.96
CA SER A 178 -21.42 -33.75 -3.88
C SER A 178 -20.10 -33.68 -4.66
N ARG A 179 -19.40 -32.54 -4.57
CA ARG A 179 -18.10 -32.29 -5.23
C ARG A 179 -17.07 -31.88 -4.19
N ARG A 180 -15.84 -32.40 -4.30
CA ARG A 180 -14.72 -31.92 -3.47
C ARG A 180 -14.20 -30.59 -4.02
N LEU A 181 -14.04 -29.62 -3.13
CA LEU A 181 -13.49 -28.31 -3.44
C LEU A 181 -12.07 -28.17 -2.88
N PRO A 182 -11.22 -27.31 -3.45
CA PRO A 182 -9.88 -27.08 -2.92
C PRO A 182 -9.95 -26.50 -1.50
N GLU A 183 -8.97 -26.82 -0.66
CA GLU A 183 -8.91 -26.30 0.71
C GLU A 183 -8.69 -24.78 0.73
N THR A 184 -7.97 -24.25 -0.26
CA THR A 184 -7.69 -22.83 -0.39
C THR A 184 -8.16 -22.33 -1.76
N PHE A 185 -8.97 -21.27 -1.76
CA PHE A 185 -9.35 -20.55 -2.98
C PHE A 185 -8.18 -19.67 -3.43
N ARG A 186 -7.26 -20.24 -4.22
CA ARG A 186 -6.25 -19.45 -4.93
C ARG A 186 -6.93 -18.80 -6.13
N PHE A 187 -7.02 -17.47 -6.08
CA PHE A 187 -7.72 -16.63 -7.05
C PHE A 187 -7.31 -16.97 -8.48
N TRP A 188 -8.25 -17.45 -9.30
CA TRP A 188 -8.10 -17.44 -10.75
C TRP A 188 -8.32 -15.99 -11.22
N ARG A 189 -7.45 -15.52 -12.12
CA ARG A 189 -7.27 -14.12 -12.55
C ARG A 189 -8.54 -13.27 -12.57
N SER A 190 -8.38 -12.02 -12.09
CA SER A 190 -9.46 -11.04 -12.01
C SER A 190 -10.10 -10.81 -13.38
N PRO A 191 -11.42 -10.69 -13.48
CA PRO A 191 -12.10 -10.30 -14.72
C PRO A 191 -11.57 -9.01 -15.35
N ALA A 192 -10.86 -8.17 -14.59
CA ALA A 192 -10.18 -6.97 -15.08
C ALA A 192 -9.06 -7.26 -16.09
N ASP A 193 -8.52 -8.48 -16.14
CA ASP A 193 -7.52 -8.89 -17.14
C ASP A 193 -8.15 -9.39 -18.46
N ARG A 194 -9.47 -9.26 -18.64
CA ARG A 194 -10.22 -9.72 -19.82
C ARG A 194 -10.70 -8.59 -20.75
N SER A 195 -10.17 -7.37 -20.58
CA SER A 195 -10.48 -6.19 -21.40
C SER A 195 -9.33 -5.85 -22.34
#